data_AF-A0A928A786-F1
#
_entry.id   AF-A0A928A786-F1
#
_cell.length_a   1.000
_cell.length_b   1.000
_cell.length_c   1.000
_cell.angle_alpha   90.00
_cell.angle_beta   90.00
_cell.angle_gamma   90.00
#
_symmetry.space_group_name_H-M   'P 1'
#
loop_
_entity.id
_entity.type
_entity.pdbx_description
1 polymer ?
#
loop_
_entity_poly.entity_id
_entity_poly.type
_entity_poly.pdbx_seq_one_letter_code
_entity_poly.pdbx_strand_id
1 'polypeptide(L)'
;MQNNFMDEELKMRFPFNGDFESIASKINYSVNNVKNQNKVYFNKLMVGICSMLILLITGGVVLPNIINNSFVVQYWEDKSIVQKYPTFTYSNIRYTIFSTEIKEGIDTKYVGNKVDDITVSGIDDYNQDKEYFINAEIYEIKNVYKECAYAIKFEGDKEYYSYLNTNYEFETLGDFIEKLNLEEYLQFGTATYKNNIVYKDFDDSIVWDMLLSDYSLTNTSLTNNNYKNPLMSISSDIEALGIENVSLAVNDEGYIQTNILGTAKTFYIGEEKVNNFIDYIIKNISKKNMF
;
A
#
# COMPACT_ATOMS: atom_id res chain seq x y z
N MET A 1 50.39 -10.08 -21.42
CA MET A 1 51.08 -8.78 -21.65
C MET A 1 50.12 -7.80 -22.33
N GLN A 2 49.08 -7.38 -21.62
CA GLN A 2 48.16 -6.29 -22.00
C GLN A 2 47.57 -5.83 -20.66
N ASN A 3 48.17 -4.80 -20.06
CA ASN A 3 47.61 -4.06 -18.90
C ASN A 3 48.44 -2.81 -18.53
N ASN A 4 49.60 -2.58 -19.14
CA ASN A 4 50.44 -1.42 -18.80
C ASN A 4 50.26 -0.18 -19.70
N PHE A 5 49.34 -0.19 -20.68
CA PHE A 5 49.15 0.99 -21.55
C PHE A 5 48.05 1.95 -21.07
N MET A 6 47.09 1.48 -20.26
CA MET A 6 45.98 2.32 -19.77
C MET A 6 46.39 3.22 -18.58
N ASP A 7 47.46 2.85 -17.88
CA ASP A 7 47.79 3.40 -16.55
C ASP A 7 48.63 4.69 -16.62
N GLU A 8 49.39 4.91 -17.70
CA GLU A 8 50.13 6.16 -17.91
C GLU A 8 49.27 7.27 -18.54
N GLU A 9 48.28 6.92 -19.37
CA GLU A 9 47.40 7.89 -20.03
C GLU A 9 46.45 8.58 -19.03
N LEU A 10 46.05 7.87 -17.97
CA LEU A 10 45.24 8.41 -16.86
C LEU A 10 46.04 9.30 -15.91
N LYS A 11 47.31 8.96 -15.64
CA LYS A 11 48.21 9.77 -14.78
C LYS A 11 48.61 11.10 -15.43
N MET A 12 48.70 11.16 -16.76
CA MET A 12 48.97 12.43 -17.47
C MET A 12 47.75 13.36 -17.55
N ARG A 13 46.51 12.85 -17.46
CA ARG A 13 45.29 13.67 -17.60
C ARG A 13 44.80 14.29 -16.29
N PHE A 14 45.15 13.75 -15.12
CA PHE A 14 44.66 14.26 -13.83
C PHE A 14 45.73 14.15 -12.71
N PRO A 15 46.57 15.17 -12.50
CA PRO A 15 47.51 15.16 -11.38
C PRO A 15 46.75 15.46 -10.07
N PHE A 16 46.35 14.43 -9.34
CA PHE A 16 45.77 14.57 -8.01
C PHE A 16 46.84 14.31 -6.94
N ASN A 17 47.29 15.36 -6.24
CA ASN A 17 48.32 15.32 -5.19
C ASN A 17 47.73 15.06 -3.78
N GLY A 18 46.72 14.20 -3.66
CA GLY A 18 46.08 13.87 -2.37
C GLY A 18 46.50 12.50 -1.85
N ASP A 19 46.94 12.42 -0.60
CA ASP A 19 47.35 11.19 0.08
C ASP A 19 46.12 10.28 0.35
N PHE A 20 45.92 9.30 -0.53
CA PHE A 20 44.79 8.38 -0.55
C PHE A 20 44.66 7.57 0.76
N GLU A 21 45.77 7.28 1.43
CA GLU A 21 45.78 6.47 2.66
C GLU A 21 45.20 7.21 3.87
N SER A 22 45.38 8.55 3.91
CA SER A 22 44.80 9.41 4.95
C SER A 22 43.27 9.50 4.87
N ILE A 23 42.73 9.47 3.66
CA ILE A 23 41.27 9.48 3.42
C ILE A 23 40.67 8.10 3.72
N ALA A 24 41.32 7.02 3.27
CA ALA A 24 40.86 5.65 3.50
C ALA A 24 40.82 5.29 5.00
N SER A 25 41.81 5.73 5.79
CA SER A 25 41.87 5.46 7.23
C SER A 25 40.77 6.19 8.03
N LYS A 26 40.41 7.43 7.65
CA LYS A 26 39.32 8.19 8.28
C LYS A 26 37.93 7.63 7.96
N ILE A 27 37.75 7.09 6.76
CA ILE A 27 36.51 6.40 6.36
C ILE A 27 36.33 5.11 7.18
N ASN A 28 37.38 4.29 7.32
CA ASN A 28 37.31 3.05 8.09
C ASN A 28 37.04 3.29 9.59
N TYR A 29 37.61 4.35 10.18
CA TYR A 29 37.34 4.72 11.58
C TYR A 29 35.87 5.14 11.79
N SER A 30 35.30 5.90 10.86
CA SER A 30 33.90 6.35 10.93
C SER A 30 32.91 5.19 10.70
N VAL A 31 33.24 4.27 9.79
CA VAL A 31 32.44 3.07 9.50
C VAL A 31 32.30 2.15 10.72
N ASN A 32 33.38 1.94 11.48
CA ASN A 32 33.33 1.05 12.65
C ASN A 32 32.53 1.65 13.82
N ASN A 33 32.48 2.97 13.97
CA ASN A 33 31.66 3.61 15.00
C ASN A 33 30.15 3.58 14.69
N VAL A 34 29.75 3.62 13.42
CA VAL A 34 28.32 3.60 13.03
C VAL A 34 27.76 2.16 12.97
N LYS A 35 28.59 1.12 12.79
CA LYS A 35 28.14 -0.29 12.91
C LYS A 35 27.56 -0.62 14.29
N ASN A 36 27.96 0.08 15.34
CA ASN A 36 27.50 -0.15 16.71
C ASN A 36 26.21 0.60 17.08
N GLN A 37 25.69 1.50 16.22
CA GLN A 37 24.42 2.19 16.46
C GLN A 37 23.63 2.33 15.14
N ASN A 38 22.58 1.52 15.02
CA ASN A 38 21.56 1.53 13.95
C ASN A 38 22.02 1.18 12.52
N LYS A 39 21.86 -0.11 12.19
CA LYS A 39 22.12 -0.74 10.87
C LYS A 39 21.39 -0.07 9.69
N VAL A 40 20.26 0.60 9.93
CA VAL A 40 19.44 1.27 8.89
C VAL A 40 20.06 2.60 8.43
N TYR A 41 20.69 3.37 9.34
CA TYR A 41 21.35 4.63 8.98
C TYR A 41 22.70 4.38 8.31
N PHE A 42 23.37 3.28 8.65
CA PHE A 42 24.65 2.89 8.06
C PHE A 42 24.57 2.73 6.53
N ASN A 43 23.50 2.12 6.02
CA ASN A 43 23.32 1.92 4.58
C ASN A 43 22.98 3.21 3.82
N LYS A 44 22.20 4.13 4.42
CA LYS A 44 21.93 5.45 3.82
C LYS A 44 23.18 6.32 3.75
N LEU A 45 24.05 6.27 4.76
CA LEU A 45 25.31 7.00 4.80
C LEU A 45 26.29 6.49 3.73
N MET A 46 26.41 5.16 3.55
CA MET A 46 27.29 4.56 2.55
C MET A 46 26.87 4.87 1.11
N VAL A 47 25.57 4.89 0.81
CA VAL A 47 25.04 5.31 -0.51
C VAL A 47 25.35 6.78 -0.78
N GLY A 48 25.24 7.64 0.24
CA GLY A 48 25.62 9.06 0.13
C GLY A 48 27.10 9.27 -0.13
N ILE A 49 27.98 8.52 0.55
CA ILE A 49 29.44 8.61 0.40
C ILE A 49 29.88 8.10 -0.99
N CYS A 50 29.33 7.00 -1.49
CA CYS A 50 29.61 6.52 -2.85
C CYS A 50 29.18 7.52 -3.93
N SER A 51 28.08 8.23 -3.71
CA SER A 51 27.58 9.26 -4.64
C SER A 51 28.50 10.48 -4.70
N MET A 52 29.06 10.91 -3.56
CA MET A 52 30.04 12.01 -3.52
C MET A 52 31.39 11.63 -4.15
N LEU A 53 31.83 10.38 -4.00
CA LEU A 53 33.05 9.86 -4.63
C LEU A 53 32.95 9.84 -6.16
N ILE A 54 31.78 9.49 -6.72
CA ILE A 54 31.55 9.53 -8.17
C ILE A 54 31.61 10.97 -8.71
N LEU A 55 31.05 11.95 -7.98
CA LEU A 55 31.12 13.38 -8.33
C LEU A 55 32.54 13.95 -8.32
N LEU A 56 33.41 13.46 -7.43
CA LEU A 56 34.82 13.88 -7.33
C LEU A 56 35.71 13.27 -8.43
N ILE A 57 35.35 12.09 -8.95
CA ILE A 57 36.14 11.37 -9.97
C ILE A 57 35.77 11.82 -11.40
N THR A 58 34.52 12.22 -11.66
CA THR A 58 34.05 12.53 -13.03
C THR A 58 34.05 14.01 -13.40
N GLY A 59 34.55 14.89 -12.52
CA GLY A 59 34.70 16.32 -12.84
C GLY A 59 33.39 17.05 -13.16
N GLY A 60 32.27 16.61 -12.58
CA GLY A 60 30.99 17.30 -12.72
C GLY A 60 30.17 16.97 -13.96
N VAL A 61 30.49 15.92 -14.73
CA VAL A 61 29.57 15.41 -15.76
C VAL A 61 28.53 14.52 -15.10
N VAL A 62 27.33 15.06 -14.90
CA VAL A 62 26.16 14.30 -14.45
C VAL A 62 25.72 13.39 -15.59
N LEU A 63 25.98 12.09 -15.46
CA LEU A 63 25.32 11.07 -16.29
C LEU A 63 23.82 11.06 -15.91
N PRO A 64 22.89 11.21 -16.87
CA PRO A 64 21.48 11.18 -16.55
C PRO A 64 21.07 9.75 -16.21
N ASN A 65 20.33 9.63 -15.11
CA ASN A 65 19.57 8.46 -14.67
C ASN A 65 20.36 7.21 -14.25
N ILE A 66 20.81 7.20 -12.99
CA ILE A 66 20.72 6.00 -12.15
C ILE A 66 20.11 6.41 -10.81
N ILE A 67 18.79 6.68 -10.80
CA ILE A 67 18.03 6.44 -9.57
C ILE A 67 17.80 4.93 -9.56
N ASN A 68 18.76 4.17 -9.02
CA ASN A 68 18.49 2.80 -8.63
C ASN A 68 17.43 2.88 -7.52
N ASN A 69 16.16 2.71 -7.87
CA ASN A 69 15.18 2.17 -6.94
C ASN A 69 15.63 0.74 -6.60
N SER A 70 16.62 0.61 -5.73
CA SER A 70 16.96 -0.67 -5.13
C SER A 70 15.81 -1.04 -4.20
N PHE A 71 14.84 -1.79 -4.72
CA PHE A 71 13.91 -2.54 -3.87
C PHE A 71 14.79 -3.44 -2.99
N VAL A 72 14.85 -3.14 -1.70
CA VAL A 72 15.53 -4.01 -0.74
C VAL A 72 14.64 -5.24 -0.59
N VAL A 73 15.01 -6.33 -1.26
CA VAL A 73 14.34 -7.62 -1.07
C VAL A 73 14.68 -8.12 0.34
N GLN A 74 13.65 -8.30 1.16
CA GLN A 74 13.78 -8.80 2.53
C GLN A 74 14.05 -10.30 2.53
N TYR A 75 14.95 -10.77 3.39
CA TYR A 75 15.19 -12.21 3.58
C TYR A 75 13.94 -12.88 4.12
N TRP A 76 13.68 -14.13 3.70
CA TRP A 76 12.54 -14.92 4.17
C TRP A 76 12.39 -14.89 5.69
N GLU A 77 13.46 -15.13 6.44
CA GLU A 77 13.40 -15.21 7.91
C GLU A 77 13.00 -13.90 8.58
N ASP A 78 13.24 -12.77 7.92
CA ASP A 78 12.90 -11.45 8.45
C ASP A 78 11.44 -11.06 8.15
N LYS A 79 10.78 -11.74 7.20
CA LYS A 79 9.39 -11.44 6.79
C LYS A 79 8.38 -11.85 7.87
N SER A 80 7.34 -11.04 8.05
CA SER A 80 6.15 -11.43 8.82
C SER A 80 5.43 -12.62 8.16
N ILE A 81 4.50 -13.26 8.87
CA ILE A 81 3.79 -14.44 8.33
C ILE A 81 2.99 -14.09 7.07
N VAL A 82 2.30 -12.95 7.05
CA VAL A 82 1.53 -12.48 5.89
C VAL A 82 2.42 -12.02 4.73
N GLN A 83 3.65 -11.59 5.01
CA GLN A 83 4.66 -11.29 3.97
C GLN A 83 5.25 -12.57 3.35
N LYS A 84 5.35 -13.64 4.14
CA LYS A 84 5.77 -14.97 3.66
C LYS A 84 4.69 -15.60 2.79
N TYR A 85 3.43 -15.43 3.17
CA TYR A 85 2.28 -16.08 2.55
C TYR A 85 1.22 -15.05 2.10
N PRO A 86 1.53 -14.16 1.13
CA PRO A 86 0.67 -13.02 0.80
C PRO A 86 -0.63 -13.40 0.08
N THR A 87 -0.73 -14.62 -0.44
CA THR A 87 -1.91 -15.10 -1.16
C THR A 87 -2.18 -16.57 -0.88
N PHE A 88 -3.43 -16.99 -0.96
CA PHE A 88 -3.79 -18.40 -1.08
C PHE A 88 -4.89 -18.57 -2.15
N THR A 89 -5.11 -19.81 -2.59
CA THR A 89 -6.18 -20.14 -3.52
C THR A 89 -7.13 -21.12 -2.85
N TYR A 90 -8.43 -20.83 -2.90
CA TYR A 90 -9.48 -21.69 -2.39
C TYR A 90 -10.66 -21.70 -3.34
N SER A 91 -11.21 -22.88 -3.64
CA SER A 91 -12.29 -23.05 -4.63
C SER A 91 -12.02 -22.35 -5.98
N ASN A 92 -10.77 -22.42 -6.46
CA ASN A 92 -10.28 -21.76 -7.69
C ASN A 92 -10.30 -20.21 -7.67
N ILE A 93 -10.50 -19.59 -6.50
CA ILE A 93 -10.43 -18.14 -6.31
C ILE A 93 -9.15 -17.81 -5.56
N ARG A 94 -8.40 -16.82 -6.07
CA ARG A 94 -7.19 -16.30 -5.41
C ARG A 94 -7.57 -15.20 -4.44
N TYR A 95 -7.15 -15.33 -3.19
CA TYR A 95 -7.31 -14.33 -2.15
C TYR A 95 -5.95 -13.75 -1.77
N THR A 96 -5.90 -12.46 -1.49
CA THR A 96 -4.67 -11.68 -1.29
C THR A 96 -4.78 -10.81 -0.04
N ILE A 97 -3.71 -10.75 0.75
CA ILE A 97 -3.62 -9.80 1.87
C ILE A 97 -3.69 -8.35 1.34
N PHE A 98 -4.49 -7.48 1.96
CA PHE A 98 -4.64 -6.10 1.48
C PHE A 98 -3.34 -5.30 1.58
N SER A 99 -2.64 -5.42 2.72
CA SER A 99 -1.36 -4.78 2.95
C SER A 99 -0.42 -5.76 3.65
N THR A 100 0.80 -5.86 3.13
CA THR A 100 1.87 -6.66 3.74
C THR A 100 2.53 -5.95 4.92
N GLU A 101 2.12 -4.73 5.24
CA GLU A 101 2.55 -3.98 6.43
C GLU A 101 1.62 -4.18 7.63
N ILE A 102 0.53 -4.96 7.48
CA ILE A 102 -0.38 -5.30 8.58
C ILE A 102 0.42 -5.94 9.72
N LYS A 103 0.46 -5.27 10.87
CA LYS A 103 1.18 -5.72 12.07
C LYS A 103 0.31 -6.54 13.01
N GLU A 104 -1.00 -6.36 12.96
CA GLU A 104 -1.98 -6.97 13.87
C GLU A 104 -3.11 -7.61 13.06
N GLY A 105 -3.67 -8.71 13.55
CA GLY A 105 -4.80 -9.38 12.90
C GLY A 105 -6.10 -8.57 13.01
N ILE A 106 -7.16 -9.07 12.36
CA ILE A 106 -8.52 -8.54 12.56
C ILE A 106 -9.05 -8.96 13.94
N ASP A 107 -9.90 -8.12 14.53
CA ASP A 107 -10.52 -8.41 15.82
C ASP A 107 -11.36 -9.71 15.73
N THR A 108 -11.13 -10.63 16.67
CA THR A 108 -11.87 -11.89 16.80
C THR A 108 -13.39 -11.73 16.85
N LYS A 109 -13.91 -10.56 17.23
CA LYS A 109 -15.35 -10.26 17.19
C LYS A 109 -15.91 -10.37 15.76
N TYR A 110 -15.09 -10.14 14.73
CA TYR A 110 -15.45 -10.23 13.30
C TYR A 110 -15.25 -11.63 12.70
N VAL A 111 -14.53 -12.52 13.37
CA VAL A 111 -14.27 -13.88 12.87
C VAL A 111 -15.51 -14.77 13.07
N GLY A 112 -15.94 -15.42 12.00
CA GLY A 112 -17.08 -16.33 11.92
C GLY A 112 -16.72 -17.79 12.13
N ASN A 113 -17.46 -18.70 11.49
CA ASN A 113 -17.23 -20.14 11.64
C ASN A 113 -15.98 -20.58 10.88
N LYS A 114 -15.34 -21.64 11.36
CA LYS A 114 -14.30 -22.35 10.60
C LYS A 114 -14.93 -22.95 9.34
N VAL A 115 -14.29 -22.73 8.21
CA VAL A 115 -14.68 -23.23 6.89
C VAL A 115 -13.89 -24.48 6.52
N ASP A 116 -12.55 -24.42 6.63
CA ASP A 116 -11.68 -25.50 6.16
C ASP A 116 -10.27 -25.45 6.78
N ASP A 117 -9.52 -26.53 6.58
CA ASP A 117 -8.08 -26.63 6.82
C ASP A 117 -7.34 -26.62 5.47
N ILE A 118 -6.32 -25.77 5.34
CA ILE A 118 -5.56 -25.60 4.09
C ILE A 118 -4.05 -25.65 4.31
N THR A 119 -3.31 -25.86 3.22
CA THR A 119 -1.87 -25.61 3.17
C THR A 119 -1.62 -24.41 2.25
N VAL A 120 -0.98 -23.38 2.78
CA VAL A 120 -0.65 -22.15 2.04
C VAL A 120 0.82 -22.21 1.62
N SER A 121 1.12 -21.81 0.39
CA SER A 121 2.49 -21.72 -0.11
C SER A 121 2.96 -20.27 -0.28
N GLY A 122 4.28 -20.09 -0.17
CA GLY A 122 4.95 -18.80 -0.27
C GLY A 122 6.32 -18.94 -0.91
N ILE A 123 6.76 -17.89 -1.62
CA ILE A 123 8.00 -17.91 -2.41
C ILE A 123 9.03 -16.96 -1.76
N ASP A 124 10.27 -17.43 -1.63
CA ASP A 124 11.38 -16.60 -1.19
C ASP A 124 11.93 -15.78 -2.37
N ASP A 125 11.50 -14.53 -2.45
CA ASP A 125 11.93 -13.60 -3.51
C ASP A 125 13.45 -13.38 -3.57
N TYR A 126 14.18 -13.60 -2.46
CA TYR A 126 15.63 -13.49 -2.42
C TYR A 126 16.30 -14.73 -3.03
N ASN A 127 15.75 -15.92 -2.74
CA ASN A 127 16.18 -17.19 -3.30
C ASN A 127 15.08 -17.73 -4.21
N GLN A 128 14.94 -17.13 -5.40
CA GLN A 128 13.77 -17.18 -6.32
C GLN A 128 13.21 -18.56 -6.72
N ASP A 129 13.76 -19.67 -6.21
CA ASP A 129 13.36 -21.05 -6.48
C ASP A 129 12.91 -21.81 -5.23
N LYS A 130 12.91 -21.19 -4.05
CA LYS A 130 12.53 -21.86 -2.80
C LYS A 130 11.10 -21.54 -2.40
N GLU A 131 10.25 -22.55 -2.52
CA GLU A 131 8.88 -22.54 -2.03
C GLU A 131 8.82 -23.09 -0.59
N TYR A 132 8.02 -22.44 0.24
CA TYR A 132 7.72 -22.86 1.60
C TYR A 132 6.22 -23.09 1.75
N PHE A 133 5.86 -23.93 2.71
CA PHE A 133 4.47 -24.30 2.98
C PHE A 133 4.18 -24.19 4.47
N ILE A 134 2.95 -23.83 4.81
CA ILE A 134 2.45 -23.81 6.18
C ILE A 134 0.99 -24.27 6.21
N ASN A 135 0.58 -24.95 7.27
CA ASN A 135 -0.84 -25.23 7.49
C ASN A 135 -1.54 -23.97 8.00
N ALA A 136 -2.80 -23.80 7.61
CA ALA A 136 -3.64 -22.72 8.07
C ALA A 136 -5.10 -23.16 8.09
N GLU A 137 -5.92 -22.37 8.77
CA GLU A 137 -7.35 -22.56 8.89
C GLU A 137 -8.07 -21.38 8.22
N ILE A 138 -9.10 -21.68 7.40
CA ILE A 138 -9.98 -20.67 6.81
C ILE A 138 -11.18 -20.45 7.73
N TYR A 139 -11.50 -19.20 7.99
CA TYR A 139 -12.70 -18.78 8.71
C TYR A 139 -13.51 -17.78 7.89
N GLU A 140 -14.83 -17.81 8.05
CA GLU A 140 -15.72 -16.76 7.56
C GLU A 140 -15.38 -15.42 8.26
N ILE A 141 -15.66 -14.31 7.59
CA ILE A 141 -15.78 -13.00 8.24
C ILE A 141 -17.29 -12.75 8.41
N LYS A 142 -17.73 -12.44 9.63
CA LYS A 142 -19.15 -12.29 9.94
C LYS A 142 -19.78 -11.26 9.02
N ASN A 143 -20.97 -11.58 8.53
CA ASN A 143 -21.80 -10.75 7.65
C ASN A 143 -21.12 -10.31 6.34
N VAL A 144 -19.91 -10.78 6.01
CA VAL A 144 -19.26 -10.54 4.71
C VAL A 144 -19.48 -11.76 3.82
N TYR A 145 -19.83 -11.51 2.56
CA TYR A 145 -20.00 -12.57 1.57
C TYR A 145 -18.69 -13.33 1.38
N LYS A 146 -18.75 -14.65 1.52
CA LYS A 146 -17.59 -15.56 1.57
C LYS A 146 -16.66 -15.49 0.33
N GLU A 147 -17.18 -15.07 -0.82
CA GLU A 147 -16.34 -14.92 -2.02
C GLU A 147 -15.61 -13.58 -2.07
N CYS A 148 -15.95 -12.62 -1.21
CA CYS A 148 -15.26 -11.34 -1.11
C CYS A 148 -14.02 -11.43 -0.21
N ALA A 149 -14.10 -12.14 0.92
CA ALA A 149 -12.98 -12.24 1.85
C ALA A 149 -13.11 -13.44 2.80
N TYR A 150 -11.96 -13.88 3.32
CA TYR A 150 -11.85 -14.84 4.41
C TYR A 150 -10.84 -14.35 5.46
N ALA A 151 -10.99 -14.85 6.69
CA ALA A 151 -9.98 -14.73 7.73
C ALA A 151 -9.11 -15.99 7.76
N ILE A 152 -7.79 -15.82 7.80
CA ILE A 152 -6.81 -16.91 7.81
C ILE A 152 -6.06 -16.90 9.13
N LYS A 153 -6.00 -18.07 9.77
CA LYS A 153 -5.18 -18.32 10.95
C LYS A 153 -4.09 -19.33 10.60
N PHE A 154 -2.84 -18.90 10.70
CA PHE A 154 -1.68 -19.76 10.42
C PHE A 154 -1.36 -20.67 11.60
N GLU A 155 -0.82 -21.86 11.31
CA GLU A 155 -0.34 -22.78 12.33
C GLU A 155 0.72 -22.10 13.23
N GLY A 156 0.51 -22.18 14.54
CA GLY A 156 1.39 -21.57 15.54
C GLY A 156 1.16 -20.07 15.76
N ASP A 157 0.27 -19.44 14.98
CA ASP A 157 -0.14 -18.05 15.18
C ASP A 157 -1.41 -17.95 16.04
N LYS A 158 -1.59 -16.79 16.68
CA LYS A 158 -2.77 -16.45 17.49
C LYS A 158 -3.72 -15.51 16.75
N GLU A 159 -3.21 -14.79 15.76
CA GLU A 159 -3.94 -13.77 15.03
C GLU A 159 -4.71 -14.33 13.83
N TYR A 160 -5.70 -13.57 13.37
CA TYR A 160 -6.47 -13.84 12.15
C TYR A 160 -6.21 -12.73 11.14
N TYR A 161 -5.92 -13.07 9.90
CA TYR A 161 -5.59 -12.10 8.86
C TYR A 161 -6.64 -12.13 7.76
N SER A 162 -7.13 -10.96 7.32
CA SER A 162 -8.09 -10.87 6.22
C SER A 162 -7.39 -11.06 4.87
N TYR A 163 -7.96 -11.93 4.04
CA TYR A 163 -7.50 -12.16 2.69
C TYR A 163 -8.67 -11.92 1.74
N LEU A 164 -8.44 -11.05 0.77
CA LEU A 164 -9.47 -10.45 -0.06
C LEU A 164 -9.44 -11.05 -1.45
N ASN A 165 -10.62 -11.33 -2.00
CA ASN A 165 -10.77 -11.53 -3.42
C ASN A 165 -10.80 -10.16 -4.10
N THR A 166 -9.62 -9.66 -4.48
CA THR A 166 -9.46 -8.36 -5.13
C THR A 166 -10.15 -8.30 -6.50
N ASN A 167 -10.48 -9.45 -7.09
CA ASN A 167 -11.13 -9.58 -8.38
C ASN A 167 -12.63 -9.81 -8.27
N TYR A 168 -13.21 -9.73 -7.06
CA TYR A 168 -14.65 -9.83 -6.90
C TYR A 168 -15.33 -8.66 -7.62
N GLU A 169 -16.22 -8.99 -8.55
CA GLU A 169 -16.99 -8.02 -9.32
C GLU A 169 -18.35 -7.82 -8.66
N PHE A 170 -18.63 -6.58 -8.29
CA PHE A 170 -19.94 -6.16 -7.80
C PHE A 170 -20.73 -5.60 -8.97
N GLU A 171 -21.98 -6.03 -9.11
CA GLU A 171 -22.84 -5.59 -10.23
C GLU A 171 -23.35 -4.17 -10.02
N THR A 172 -23.77 -3.87 -8.79
CA THR A 172 -24.34 -2.57 -8.39
C THR A 172 -23.71 -2.03 -7.11
N LEU A 173 -24.00 -0.77 -6.81
CA LEU A 173 -23.60 -0.14 -5.55
C LEU A 173 -24.24 -0.86 -4.35
N GLY A 174 -25.50 -1.28 -4.48
CA GLY A 174 -26.18 -2.07 -3.46
C GLY A 174 -25.50 -3.42 -3.25
N ASP A 175 -25.13 -4.11 -4.34
CA ASP A 175 -24.40 -5.37 -4.26
C ASP A 175 -23.06 -5.22 -3.52
N PHE A 176 -22.35 -4.12 -3.78
CA PHE A 176 -21.12 -3.76 -3.09
C PHE A 176 -21.31 -3.49 -1.61
N ILE A 177 -22.34 -2.72 -1.25
CA ILE A 177 -22.66 -2.37 0.14
C ILE A 177 -23.11 -3.62 0.93
N GLU A 178 -24.04 -4.39 0.39
CA GLU A 178 -24.65 -5.54 1.06
C GLU A 178 -23.66 -6.69 1.25
N LYS A 179 -22.89 -7.06 0.21
CA LYS A 179 -21.96 -8.19 0.29
C LYS A 179 -20.77 -7.93 1.21
N LEU A 180 -20.42 -6.68 1.46
CA LEU A 180 -19.36 -6.31 2.41
C LEU A 180 -19.91 -5.82 3.75
N ASN A 181 -21.24 -5.76 3.91
CA ASN A 181 -21.92 -5.21 5.07
C ASN A 181 -21.39 -3.81 5.44
N LEU A 182 -21.23 -2.94 4.43
CA LEU A 182 -20.59 -1.64 4.61
C LEU A 182 -21.39 -0.72 5.52
N GLU A 183 -22.72 -0.87 5.61
CA GLU A 183 -23.53 -0.08 6.56
C GLU A 183 -23.07 -0.27 8.02
N GLU A 184 -22.58 -1.46 8.37
CA GLU A 184 -22.09 -1.75 9.72
C GLU A 184 -20.58 -1.51 9.86
N TYR A 185 -19.80 -1.77 8.80
CA TYR A 185 -18.34 -1.88 8.90
C TYR A 185 -17.57 -0.71 8.30
N LEU A 186 -18.18 0.11 7.43
CA LEU A 186 -17.51 1.25 6.81
C LEU A 186 -17.52 2.44 7.77
N GLN A 187 -16.34 2.95 8.05
CA GLN A 187 -16.15 4.17 8.84
C GLN A 187 -15.51 5.25 8.01
N PHE A 188 -15.95 6.49 8.19
CA PHE A 188 -15.39 7.64 7.50
C PHE A 188 -14.48 8.43 8.41
N GLY A 189 -13.31 8.79 7.88
CA GLY A 189 -12.37 9.66 8.52
C GLY A 189 -12.42 11.06 7.92
N THR A 190 -11.30 11.49 7.37
CA THR A 190 -11.10 12.86 6.92
C THR A 190 -11.43 13.02 5.43
N ALA A 191 -12.14 14.09 5.09
CA ALA A 191 -12.37 14.48 3.70
C ALA A 191 -11.28 15.47 3.25
N THR A 192 -10.68 15.21 2.09
CA THR A 192 -9.65 16.05 1.48
C THR A 192 -10.14 16.55 0.12
N TYR A 193 -10.26 17.87 -0.02
CA TYR A 193 -10.65 18.53 -1.26
C TYR A 193 -9.41 19.03 -2.01
N LYS A 194 -9.35 18.75 -3.33
CA LYS A 194 -8.25 19.13 -4.22
C LYS A 194 -6.86 18.82 -3.63
N ASN A 195 -6.76 17.69 -2.92
CA ASN A 195 -5.54 17.17 -2.28
C ASN A 195 -4.86 18.06 -1.23
N ASN A 196 -5.47 19.18 -0.81
CA ASN A 196 -4.80 20.17 0.04
C ASN A 196 -5.65 20.69 1.19
N ILE A 197 -6.98 20.61 1.10
CA ILE A 197 -7.88 21.17 2.11
C ILE A 197 -8.55 20.03 2.85
N VAL A 198 -8.38 20.03 4.16
CA VAL A 198 -8.73 18.93 5.06
C VAL A 198 -9.96 19.31 5.88
N TYR A 199 -10.99 18.47 5.82
CA TYR A 199 -12.24 18.58 6.56
C TYR A 199 -12.41 17.38 7.48
N LYS A 200 -12.65 17.63 8.77
CA LYS A 200 -12.81 16.62 9.81
C LYS A 200 -14.19 16.72 10.46
N ASP A 201 -14.58 15.69 11.19
CA ASP A 201 -15.76 15.65 12.06
C ASP A 201 -17.07 16.05 11.35
N PHE A 202 -17.21 15.65 10.09
CA PHE A 202 -18.49 15.70 9.38
C PHE A 202 -19.36 14.51 9.77
N ASP A 203 -20.66 14.64 9.55
CA ASP A 203 -21.63 13.60 9.88
C ASP A 203 -21.60 12.50 8.80
N ASP A 204 -21.25 11.28 9.19
CA ASP A 204 -21.17 10.11 8.32
C ASP A 204 -22.47 9.84 7.58
N SER A 205 -23.63 10.17 8.17
CA SER A 205 -24.93 10.01 7.51
C SER A 205 -25.02 10.79 6.19
N ILE A 206 -24.28 11.90 6.07
CA ILE A 206 -24.25 12.70 4.83
C ILE A 206 -23.58 11.95 3.70
N VAL A 207 -22.57 11.14 3.98
CA VAL A 207 -21.93 10.31 2.95
C VAL A 207 -22.92 9.24 2.47
N TRP A 208 -23.60 8.59 3.41
CA TRP A 208 -24.64 7.60 3.10
C TRP A 208 -25.78 8.22 2.27
N ASP A 209 -26.35 9.33 2.74
CA ASP A 209 -27.50 9.97 2.11
C ASP A 209 -27.17 10.54 0.73
N MET A 210 -26.02 11.22 0.58
CA MET A 210 -25.70 11.95 -0.63
C MET A 210 -24.96 11.12 -1.67
N LEU A 211 -24.12 10.16 -1.24
CA LEU A 211 -23.28 9.37 -2.13
C LEU A 211 -23.77 7.93 -2.26
N LEU A 212 -24.13 7.27 -1.16
CA LEU A 212 -24.33 5.81 -1.15
C LEU A 212 -25.80 5.36 -1.17
N SER A 213 -26.75 6.29 -1.30
CA SER A 213 -28.19 6.01 -1.16
C SER A 213 -28.85 5.34 -2.37
N ASP A 214 -28.23 5.37 -3.55
CA ASP A 214 -28.78 4.75 -4.76
C ASP A 214 -28.15 3.39 -5.03
N TYR A 215 -28.76 2.36 -4.46
CA TYR A 215 -28.29 0.97 -4.54
C TYR A 215 -28.35 0.40 -5.96
N SER A 216 -29.09 1.03 -6.88
CA SER A 216 -29.30 0.52 -8.24
C SER A 216 -28.15 0.84 -9.20
N LEU A 217 -27.22 1.71 -8.80
CA LEU A 217 -26.16 2.20 -9.66
C LEU A 217 -25.22 1.08 -10.10
N THR A 218 -25.08 0.91 -11.41
CA THR A 218 -24.19 -0.10 -11.98
C THR A 218 -22.72 0.23 -11.73
N ASN A 219 -21.93 -0.77 -11.40
CA ASN A 219 -20.47 -0.64 -11.35
C ASN A 219 -19.90 -0.53 -12.78
N THR A 220 -19.17 0.54 -13.05
CA THR A 220 -18.63 0.87 -14.38
C THR A 220 -17.13 0.59 -14.53
N SER A 221 -16.50 0.00 -13.50
CA SER A 221 -15.04 -0.13 -13.39
C SER A 221 -14.39 -0.94 -14.52
N LEU A 222 -15.12 -1.88 -15.14
CA LEU A 222 -14.63 -2.73 -16.22
C LEU A 222 -14.84 -2.13 -17.61
N THR A 223 -15.87 -1.31 -17.75
CA THR A 223 -16.32 -0.80 -19.05
C THR A 223 -15.61 0.47 -19.47
N ASN A 224 -15.14 1.26 -18.51
CA ASN A 224 -14.48 2.53 -18.75
C ASN A 224 -13.37 2.72 -17.72
N ASN A 225 -12.22 3.27 -18.15
CA ASN A 225 -11.19 3.72 -17.21
C ASN A 225 -11.62 5.04 -16.55
N ASN A 226 -12.73 4.97 -15.81
CA ASN A 226 -13.37 6.08 -15.12
C ASN A 226 -12.65 6.42 -13.81
N TYR A 227 -11.64 5.64 -13.42
CA TYR A 227 -10.80 6.00 -12.28
C TYR A 227 -9.96 7.23 -12.65
N LYS A 228 -10.29 8.36 -12.03
CA LYS A 228 -9.80 9.69 -12.39
C LYS A 228 -9.25 10.38 -11.16
N ASN A 229 -8.61 11.52 -11.35
CA ASN A 229 -8.17 12.33 -10.24
C ASN A 229 -9.40 12.76 -9.41
N PRO A 230 -9.40 12.48 -8.09
CA PRO A 230 -10.52 12.81 -7.25
C PRO A 230 -10.58 14.33 -7.04
N LEU A 231 -11.80 14.87 -7.06
CA LEU A 231 -12.05 16.25 -6.65
C LEU A 231 -12.11 16.34 -5.13
N MET A 232 -12.73 15.35 -4.49
CA MET A 232 -12.72 15.14 -3.04
C MET A 232 -12.52 13.65 -2.74
N SER A 233 -11.70 13.34 -1.73
CA SER A 233 -11.47 11.97 -1.24
C SER A 233 -11.74 11.91 0.26
N ILE A 234 -12.43 10.88 0.70
CA ILE A 234 -12.72 10.57 2.09
C ILE A 234 -11.87 9.36 2.47
N SER A 235 -11.00 9.49 3.48
CA SER A 235 -10.33 8.33 4.05
C SER A 235 -11.39 7.45 4.71
N SER A 236 -11.37 6.15 4.43
CA SER A 236 -12.36 5.21 4.94
C SER A 236 -11.67 3.96 5.45
N ASP A 237 -12.22 3.38 6.50
CA ASP A 237 -11.75 2.14 7.12
C ASP A 237 -12.87 1.09 7.06
N ILE A 238 -12.51 -0.19 6.98
CA ILE A 238 -13.45 -1.31 7.09
C ILE A 238 -12.94 -2.23 8.19
N GLU A 239 -13.47 -2.02 9.40
CA GLU A 239 -12.96 -2.68 10.60
C GLU A 239 -12.97 -4.22 10.49
N ALA A 240 -14.06 -4.79 9.96
CA ALA A 240 -14.22 -6.24 9.83
C ALA A 240 -13.19 -6.89 8.90
N LEU A 241 -12.61 -6.11 8.00
CA LEU A 241 -11.58 -6.55 7.06
C LEU A 241 -10.17 -6.08 7.47
N GLY A 242 -10.01 -5.33 8.57
CA GLY A 242 -8.74 -4.71 8.93
C GLY A 242 -8.16 -3.84 7.80
N ILE A 243 -9.04 -3.24 6.99
CA ILE A 243 -8.65 -2.33 5.90
C ILE A 243 -8.69 -0.93 6.46
N GLU A 244 -7.57 -0.22 6.37
CA GLU A 244 -7.45 1.16 6.84
C GLU A 244 -7.05 2.08 5.70
N ASN A 245 -7.53 3.32 5.77
CA ASN A 245 -7.15 4.44 4.93
C ASN A 245 -7.31 4.16 3.42
N VAL A 246 -8.39 3.47 3.05
CA VAL A 246 -8.85 3.40 1.66
C VAL A 246 -9.60 4.66 1.28
N SER A 247 -9.71 4.92 -0.02
CA SER A 247 -10.36 6.12 -0.53
C SER A 247 -11.80 5.80 -0.92
N LEU A 248 -12.73 6.61 -0.45
CA LEU A 248 -14.03 6.83 -1.10
C LEU A 248 -14.01 8.25 -1.67
N ALA A 249 -13.98 8.37 -2.98
CA ALA A 249 -13.76 9.64 -3.65
C ALA A 249 -14.86 9.98 -4.65
N VAL A 250 -14.96 11.27 -4.94
CA VAL A 250 -15.82 11.79 -6.01
C VAL A 250 -15.01 12.63 -7.00
N ASN A 251 -15.39 12.63 -8.28
CA ASN A 251 -14.76 13.44 -9.32
C ASN A 251 -15.74 14.42 -9.98
N ASP A 252 -15.20 15.37 -10.75
CA ASP A 252 -15.96 16.37 -11.49
C ASP A 252 -16.86 15.80 -12.59
N GLU A 253 -16.55 14.60 -13.09
CA GLU A 253 -17.38 13.86 -14.05
C GLU A 253 -18.60 13.16 -13.42
N GLY A 254 -18.86 13.32 -12.11
CA GLY A 254 -20.07 12.81 -11.47
C GLY A 254 -20.00 11.37 -10.95
N TYR A 255 -18.80 10.83 -10.73
CA TYR A 255 -18.59 9.46 -10.24
C TYR A 255 -18.18 9.42 -8.78
N ILE A 256 -18.62 8.36 -8.09
CA ILE A 256 -17.97 7.80 -6.91
C ILE A 256 -16.89 6.82 -7.37
N GLN A 257 -15.76 6.80 -6.68
CA GLN A 257 -14.64 5.91 -6.94
C GLN A 257 -14.08 5.40 -5.62
N THR A 258 -13.78 4.12 -5.53
CA THR A 258 -13.12 3.56 -4.36
C THR A 258 -12.14 2.45 -4.72
N ASN A 259 -11.14 2.26 -3.87
CA ASN A 259 -10.19 1.15 -3.93
C ASN A 259 -10.39 0.14 -2.78
N ILE A 260 -11.58 0.11 -2.16
CA ILE A 260 -11.99 -0.97 -1.26
C ILE A 260 -11.82 -2.32 -1.98
N LEU A 261 -11.26 -3.31 -1.26
CA LEU A 261 -10.74 -4.59 -1.79
C LEU A 261 -9.54 -4.48 -2.74
N GLY A 262 -8.81 -3.36 -2.76
CA GLY A 262 -7.54 -3.22 -3.48
C GLY A 262 -7.68 -2.98 -4.98
N THR A 263 -8.89 -2.94 -5.52
CA THR A 263 -9.16 -2.63 -6.94
C THR A 263 -10.26 -1.59 -7.07
N ALA A 264 -10.18 -0.79 -8.14
CA ALA A 264 -11.14 0.26 -8.42
C ALA A 264 -12.59 -0.28 -8.51
N LYS A 265 -13.54 0.44 -7.91
CA LYS A 265 -14.99 0.36 -8.16
C LYS A 265 -15.50 1.76 -8.45
N THR A 266 -16.35 1.91 -9.47
CA THR A 266 -16.82 3.24 -9.90
C THR A 266 -18.30 3.26 -10.21
N PHE A 267 -19.02 4.22 -9.64
CA PHE A 267 -20.48 4.36 -9.75
C PHE A 267 -20.83 5.78 -10.18
N TYR A 268 -21.62 5.94 -11.25
CA TYR A 268 -22.04 7.26 -11.71
C TYR A 268 -23.23 7.75 -10.90
N ILE A 269 -23.07 8.84 -10.15
CA ILE A 269 -24.13 9.46 -9.35
C ILE A 269 -24.67 10.76 -9.96
N GLY A 270 -24.02 11.28 -11.00
CA GLY A 270 -24.34 12.56 -11.63
C GLY A 270 -23.54 13.72 -11.05
N GLU A 271 -23.13 14.64 -11.92
CA GLU A 271 -22.32 15.82 -11.57
C GLU A 271 -23.01 16.70 -10.52
N GLU A 272 -24.35 16.82 -10.59
CA GLU A 272 -25.13 17.60 -9.63
C GLU A 272 -25.01 17.06 -8.20
N LYS A 273 -25.13 15.74 -8.01
CA LYS A 273 -24.99 15.13 -6.68
C LYS A 273 -23.59 15.32 -6.12
N VAL A 274 -22.56 15.15 -6.94
CA VAL A 274 -21.16 15.40 -6.52
C VAL A 274 -20.98 16.85 -6.08
N ASN A 275 -21.44 17.80 -6.89
CA ASN A 275 -21.31 19.23 -6.57
C ASN A 275 -22.06 19.58 -5.28
N ASN A 276 -23.26 19.05 -5.09
CA ASN A 276 -24.05 19.25 -3.87
C ASN A 276 -23.33 18.71 -2.63
N PHE A 277 -22.74 17.50 -2.72
CA PHE A 277 -21.98 16.91 -1.61
C PHE A 277 -20.75 17.76 -1.25
N ILE A 278 -19.96 18.16 -2.25
CA ILE A 278 -18.78 19.00 -2.05
C ILE A 278 -19.17 20.34 -1.42
N ASP A 279 -20.20 20.99 -1.94
CA ASP A 279 -20.71 22.25 -1.41
C ASP A 279 -21.14 22.11 0.05
N TYR A 280 -21.79 21.00 0.41
CA TYR A 280 -22.20 20.71 1.79
C TYR A 280 -20.98 20.64 2.72
N ILE A 281 -19.99 19.80 2.37
CA ILE A 281 -18.77 19.64 3.19
C ILE A 281 -18.04 20.98 3.35
N ILE A 282 -17.85 21.71 2.24
CA ILE A 282 -17.16 23.00 2.25
C ILE A 282 -17.94 24.02 3.11
N LYS A 283 -19.25 24.19 2.91
CA LYS A 283 -20.04 25.25 3.57
C LYS A 283 -20.30 24.98 5.06
N ASN A 284 -20.52 23.72 5.45
CA ASN A 284 -20.96 23.40 6.81
C ASN A 284 -19.80 23.10 7.74
N ILE A 285 -18.69 22.54 7.24
CA ILE A 285 -17.52 22.26 8.09
C ILE A 285 -16.62 23.50 8.20
N SER A 286 -16.46 24.31 7.14
CA SER A 286 -15.70 25.57 7.24
C SER A 286 -16.28 26.53 8.28
N LYS A 287 -17.61 26.56 8.45
CA LYS A 287 -18.28 27.39 9.46
C LYS A 287 -18.08 26.90 10.88
N LYS A 288 -17.96 25.58 11.09
CA LYS A 288 -17.78 24.97 12.42
C LYS A 288 -16.39 25.27 13.01
N ASN A 289 -15.41 25.57 12.18
CA ASN A 289 -14.03 25.91 12.57
C ASN A 289 -13.77 27.43 12.71
N MET A 290 -14.81 28.28 12.62
CA MET A 290 -14.69 29.75 12.75
C MET A 290 -15.19 30.32 14.09
N PHE A 291 -15.47 29.48 15.09
CA PHE A 291 -15.92 29.90 16.42
C PHE A 291 -15.06 29.30 17.53
#